data_AF-A0A2T5FZA1-F1
#
_entry.id   AF-A0A2T5FZA1-F1
#
_cell.length_a   1.000
_cell.length_b   1.000
_cell.length_c   1.000
_cell.angle_alpha   90.00
_cell.angle_beta   90.00
_cell.angle_gamma   90.00
#
_symmetry.space_group_name_H-M   'P 1'
#
loop_
_entity.id
_entity.type
_entity.pdbx_description
1 polymer ?
#
loop_
_entity_poly.entity_id
_entity_poly.type
_entity_poly.pdbx_seq_one_letter_code
_entity_poly.pdbx_strand_id
1 'polypeptide(L)'
;MIERYLKRLGFWLPVGKRREIVMELRGVLLDRVEAAEAAQGRALTEAETRRILDEFGPAMLVAARYLQGPPVISGMLAFIYWRVLAIAFTAIVTVQLILIGVHITSGSGFGPLLRDAANRTLIGLLLGFFCVTASFMIIERCGGRRPG
;
A
#
# COMPACT_ATOMS: atom_id res chain seq x y z
N MET A 1 29.66 -5.10 20.45
CA MET A 1 28.59 -6.13 20.43
C MET A 1 27.44 -5.80 19.46
N ILE A 2 27.04 -4.53 19.35
CA ILE A 2 25.98 -4.05 18.45
C ILE A 2 26.18 -4.50 16.99
N GLU A 3 27.40 -4.36 16.45
CA GLU A 3 27.69 -4.80 15.07
C GLU A 3 27.48 -6.31 14.85
N ARG A 4 27.77 -7.13 15.86
CA ARG A 4 27.53 -8.59 15.79
C ARG A 4 26.04 -8.91 15.84
N TYR A 5 25.25 -8.11 16.56
CA TYR A 5 23.80 -8.20 16.57
C TYR A 5 23.21 -7.79 15.21
N LEU A 6 23.62 -6.65 14.66
CA LEU A 6 23.19 -6.16 13.34
C LEU A 6 23.59 -7.10 12.20
N LYS A 7 24.79 -7.70 12.26
CA LYS A 7 25.22 -8.72 11.28
C LYS A 7 24.30 -9.94 11.30
N ARG A 8 23.88 -10.40 12.48
CA ARG A 8 22.91 -11.51 12.61
C ARG A 8 21.51 -11.09 12.13
N LEU A 9 21.08 -9.87 12.44
CA LEU A 9 19.79 -9.33 12.00
C LEU A 9 19.73 -9.18 10.47
N GLY A 10 20.81 -8.69 9.86
CA GLY A 10 20.95 -8.57 8.42
C GLY A 10 20.78 -9.89 7.67
N PHE A 11 21.20 -11.02 8.25
CA PHE A 11 21.05 -12.34 7.63
C PHE A 11 19.59 -12.68 7.30
N TRP A 12 18.65 -12.28 8.17
CA TRP A 12 17.22 -12.56 8.04
C TRP A 12 16.47 -11.54 7.18
N LEU A 13 17.10 -10.41 6.80
CA LEU A 13 16.44 -9.34 6.05
C LEU A 13 16.44 -9.57 4.53
N PRO A 14 15.40 -9.08 3.81
CA PRO A 14 15.34 -9.10 2.34
C PRO A 14 16.54 -8.37 1.72
N VAL A 15 17.19 -8.99 0.73
CA VAL A 15 18.45 -8.50 0.14
C VAL A 15 18.33 -7.06 -0.37
N GLY A 16 17.18 -6.68 -0.96
CA GLY A 16 16.96 -5.35 -1.53
C GLY A 16 16.88 -4.19 -0.51
N LYS A 17 16.47 -4.46 0.74
CA LYS A 17 16.31 -3.42 1.79
C LYS A 17 17.21 -3.62 3.00
N ARG A 18 17.96 -4.72 3.03
CA ARG A 18 18.83 -5.11 4.15
C ARG A 18 19.74 -3.98 4.63
N ARG A 19 20.44 -3.31 3.71
CA ARG A 19 21.43 -2.28 4.05
C ARG A 19 20.78 -1.05 4.70
N GLU A 20 19.66 -0.61 4.16
CA GLU A 20 18.90 0.54 4.66
C GLU A 20 18.36 0.26 6.06
N ILE A 21 17.67 -0.87 6.24
CA ILE A 21 17.09 -1.29 7.53
C ILE A 21 18.17 -1.47 8.60
N VAL A 22 19.33 -2.05 8.24
CA VAL A 22 20.45 -2.20 9.17
C VAL A 22 21.03 -0.85 9.57
N MET A 23 21.11 0.11 8.65
CA MET A 23 21.62 1.45 8.93
C MET A 23 20.67 2.23 9.86
N GLU A 24 19.37 2.14 9.62
CA GLU A 24 18.32 2.72 10.46
C GLU A 24 18.38 2.15 11.88
N LEU A 25 18.33 0.81 12.01
CA LEU A 25 18.38 0.13 13.31
C LEU A 25 19.69 0.39 14.06
N ARG A 26 20.79 0.61 13.35
CA ARG A 26 22.05 1.02 13.96
C ARG A 26 21.93 2.38 14.63
N GLY A 27 21.30 3.35 13.97
CA GLY A 27 21.03 4.67 14.55
C GLY A 27 20.19 4.56 15.81
N VAL A 28 19.04 3.88 15.72
CA VAL A 28 18.13 3.69 16.87
C VAL A 28 18.83 3.03 18.06
N LEU A 29 19.66 2.02 17.83
CA LEU A 29 20.40 1.35 18.89
C LEU A 29 21.48 2.25 19.51
N LEU A 30 22.17 3.07 18.70
CA LEU A 30 23.16 4.03 19.20
C LEU A 30 22.48 5.11 20.06
N ASP A 31 21.38 5.69 19.58
CA ASP A 31 20.62 6.70 20.33
C ASP A 31 20.15 6.16 21.69
N ARG A 32 19.73 4.89 21.73
CA ARG A 32 19.28 4.23 22.96
C ARG A 32 20.43 3.94 23.93
N VAL A 33 21.61 3.62 23.41
CA VAL A 33 22.83 3.48 24.22
C VAL A 33 23.26 4.83 24.76
N GLU A 34 23.32 5.87 23.93
CA GLU A 34 23.66 7.24 24.35
C GLU A 34 22.70 7.76 25.43
N ALA A 35 21.40 7.53 25.27
CA ALA A 35 20.40 7.88 26.29
C ALA A 35 20.65 7.14 27.62
N ALA A 36 21.04 5.86 27.56
CA ALA A 36 21.37 5.08 28.75
C ALA A 36 22.68 5.56 29.42
N GLU A 37 23.69 5.91 28.62
CA GLU A 37 24.96 6.46 29.11
C GLU A 37 24.76 7.83 29.77
N ALA A 38 23.94 8.68 29.16
CA ALA A 38 23.56 9.98 29.71
C ALA A 38 22.81 9.83 31.05
N ALA A 39 21.90 8.86 31.15
CA ALA A 39 21.17 8.59 32.39
C ALA A 39 22.07 8.07 33.52
N GLN A 40 23.14 7.33 33.17
CA GLN A 40 24.09 6.80 34.15
C GLN A 40 25.29 7.72 34.41
N GLY A 41 25.50 8.75 33.58
CA GLY A 41 26.65 9.67 33.67
C GLY A 41 27.99 9.00 33.39
N ARG A 42 28.00 7.81 32.77
CA ARG A 42 29.20 7.04 32.44
C ARG A 42 28.95 6.15 31.23
N ALA A 43 30.03 5.69 30.59
CA ALA A 43 29.94 4.71 29.52
C ALA A 43 29.30 3.40 30.01
N LEU A 44 28.51 2.77 29.15
CA LEU A 44 27.83 1.53 29.45
C LEU A 44 28.82 0.36 29.45
N THR A 45 28.68 -0.52 30.44
CA THR A 45 29.46 -1.77 30.44
C THR A 45 28.93 -2.73 29.37
N GLU A 46 29.74 -3.73 29.00
CA GLU A 46 29.32 -4.75 28.04
C GLU A 46 28.05 -5.51 28.49
N ALA A 47 27.89 -5.74 29.79
CA ALA A 47 26.72 -6.39 30.37
C ALA A 47 25.45 -5.52 30.27
N GLU A 48 25.58 -4.21 30.47
CA GLU A 48 24.47 -3.26 30.31
C GLU A 48 24.07 -3.09 28.84
N THR A 49 25.06 -3.02 27.94
CA THR A 49 24.81 -3.00 26.49
C THR A 49 24.08 -4.27 26.04
N ARG A 50 24.45 -5.42 26.62
CA ARG A 50 23.76 -6.69 26.34
C ARG A 50 22.31 -6.69 26.83
N ARG A 51 22.03 -6.11 28.00
CA ARG A 51 20.66 -5.93 28.49
C ARG A 51 19.82 -5.07 27.55
N ILE A 52 20.37 -3.97 27.02
CA ILE A 52 19.66 -3.13 26.03
C ILE A 52 19.33 -3.95 24.77
N LEU A 53 20.27 -4.74 24.28
CA LEU A 53 20.03 -5.61 23.11
C LEU A 53 18.99 -6.70 23.41
N ASP A 54 18.99 -7.27 24.62
CA ASP A 54 18.01 -8.26 25.05
C ASP A 54 16.60 -7.64 25.19
N GLU A 55 16.49 -6.40 25.68
CA GLU A 55 15.25 -5.62 25.74
C GLU A 55 14.74 -5.24 24.33
N PHE A 56 15.66 -4.96 23.41
CA PHE A 56 15.33 -4.72 22.00
C PHE A 56 14.76 -5.98 21.32
N GLY A 57 15.12 -7.16 21.84
CA GLY A 57 14.57 -8.45 21.45
C GLY A 57 15.49 -9.27 20.54
N PRO A 58 15.16 -10.54 20.30
CA PRO A 58 15.97 -11.41 19.44
C PRO A 58 16.04 -10.89 18.00
N ALA A 59 17.23 -10.92 17.39
CA ALA A 59 17.47 -10.43 16.03
C ALA A 59 16.50 -11.00 14.99
N MET A 60 16.11 -12.27 15.14
CA MET A 60 15.12 -12.93 14.27
C MET A 60 13.72 -12.34 14.42
N LEU A 61 13.27 -12.06 15.66
CA LEU A 61 11.96 -11.50 15.93
C LEU A 61 11.87 -10.05 15.45
N VAL A 62 12.94 -9.28 15.64
CA VAL A 62 13.04 -7.91 15.11
C VAL A 62 13.03 -7.93 13.57
N ALA A 63 13.82 -8.80 12.94
CA ALA A 63 13.80 -8.95 11.49
C ALA A 63 12.43 -9.37 10.95
N ALA A 64 11.70 -10.25 11.67
CA ALA A 64 10.37 -10.70 11.27
C ALA A 64 9.37 -9.55 11.09
N ARG A 65 9.51 -8.46 11.86
CA ARG A 65 8.70 -7.23 11.71
C ARG A 65 8.93 -6.49 10.39
N TYR A 66 10.08 -6.70 9.77
CA TYR A 66 10.45 -6.12 8.47
C TYR A 66 10.26 -7.11 7.30
N LEU A 67 10.17 -8.42 7.59
CA LEU A 67 9.80 -9.48 6.64
C LEU A 67 8.30 -9.51 6.38
N GLN A 68 7.49 -9.33 7.42
CA GLN A 68 6.10 -8.91 7.26
C GLN A 68 6.21 -7.53 6.62
N GLY A 69 5.91 -7.46 5.32
CA GLY A 69 6.07 -6.23 4.55
C GLY A 69 5.43 -5.04 5.29
N PRO A 70 5.83 -3.79 4.94
CA PRO A 70 5.22 -2.61 5.55
C PRO A 70 3.71 -2.83 5.62
N PRO A 71 2.97 -2.38 6.67
CA PRO A 71 1.53 -2.29 6.54
C PRO A 71 1.30 -1.44 5.30
N VAL A 72 1.00 -2.10 4.18
CA VAL A 72 1.05 -1.49 2.86
C VAL A 72 -0.24 -0.71 2.80
N ILE A 73 -0.14 0.49 3.33
CA ILE A 73 -1.14 1.53 3.34
C ILE A 73 -2.27 1.27 4.33
N SER A 74 -2.62 2.32 5.07
CA SER A 74 -3.90 2.48 5.76
C SER A 74 -4.99 1.69 5.04
N GLY A 75 -5.70 0.79 5.74
CA GLY A 75 -6.72 -0.09 5.15
C GLY A 75 -7.74 0.62 4.24
N MET A 76 -7.81 1.95 4.34
CA MET A 76 -8.49 2.86 3.43
C MET A 76 -8.08 2.76 1.95
N LEU A 77 -6.79 2.70 1.56
CA LEU A 77 -6.43 2.61 0.12
C LEU A 77 -6.66 1.21 -0.45
N ALA A 78 -6.43 0.15 0.33
CA ALA A 78 -6.77 -1.20 -0.08
C ALA A 78 -8.29 -1.35 -0.28
N PHE A 79 -9.08 -0.72 0.60
CA PHE A 79 -10.53 -0.64 0.48
C PHE A 79 -10.96 0.19 -0.73
N ILE A 80 -10.34 1.34 -0.99
CA ILE A 80 -10.61 2.16 -2.19
C ILE A 80 -10.26 1.39 -3.46
N TYR A 81 -9.11 0.72 -3.52
CA TYR A 81 -8.71 -0.11 -4.66
C TYR A 81 -9.73 -1.21 -4.96
N TRP A 82 -10.15 -1.96 -3.92
CA TRP A 82 -11.18 -2.99 -4.07
C TRP A 82 -12.52 -2.43 -4.51
N ARG A 83 -12.93 -1.25 -4.00
CA ARG A 83 -14.16 -0.58 -4.42
C ARG A 83 -14.10 -0.12 -5.86
N VAL A 84 -12.99 0.47 -6.29
CA VAL A 84 -12.80 0.89 -7.69
C VAL A 84 -12.83 -0.32 -8.62
N LEU A 85 -12.17 -1.41 -8.23
CA LEU A 85 -12.17 -2.66 -8.99
C LEU A 85 -13.57 -3.27 -9.09
N ALA A 86 -14.33 -3.30 -7.99
CA ALA A 86 -15.71 -3.80 -7.97
C ALA A 86 -16.65 -2.94 -8.82
N ILE A 87 -16.51 -1.60 -8.79
CA ILE A 87 -17.29 -0.68 -9.62
C ILE A 87 -16.96 -0.89 -11.11
N ALA A 88 -15.68 -0.97 -11.46
CA ALA A 88 -15.25 -1.23 -12.83
C ALA A 88 -15.77 -2.57 -13.35
N PHE A 89 -15.67 -3.63 -12.54
CA PHE A 89 -16.18 -4.94 -12.90
C PHE A 89 -17.71 -4.94 -13.08
N THR A 90 -18.45 -4.30 -12.17
CA THR A 90 -19.92 -4.20 -12.25
C THR A 90 -20.37 -3.41 -13.48
N ALA A 91 -19.65 -2.34 -13.85
CA ALA A 91 -19.93 -1.58 -15.06
C ALA A 91 -19.75 -2.45 -16.32
N ILE A 92 -18.64 -3.20 -16.41
CA ILE A 92 -18.37 -4.11 -17.54
C ILE A 92 -19.46 -5.18 -17.65
N VAL A 93 -19.83 -5.82 -16.53
CA VAL A 93 -20.87 -6.85 -16.51
C VAL A 93 -22.24 -6.28 -16.91
N THR A 94 -22.59 -5.09 -16.45
CA THR A 94 -23.87 -4.44 -16.76
C THR A 94 -23.98 -4.13 -18.25
N VAL A 95 -22.91 -3.61 -18.87
CA VAL A 95 -22.86 -3.38 -20.32
C VAL A 95 -23.05 -4.69 -21.09
N GLN A 96 -22.36 -5.76 -20.68
CA GLN A 96 -22.48 -7.07 -21.34
C GLN A 96 -23.89 -7.64 -21.24
N LEU A 97 -24.56 -7.53 -20.08
CA LEU A 97 -25.94 -7.99 -19.92
C LEU A 97 -26.93 -7.23 -20.79
N ILE A 98 -26.76 -5.90 -20.92
CA ILE A 98 -27.64 -5.08 -21.77
C ILE A 98 -27.46 -5.44 -23.24
N LEU A 99 -26.21 -5.65 -23.71
CA LEU A 99 -25.95 -6.06 -25.09
C LEU A 99 -26.59 -7.41 -25.40
N ILE A 100 -26.49 -8.38 -24.49
CA ILE A 100 -27.14 -9.69 -24.62
C ILE A 100 -28.67 -9.55 -24.68
N GLY A 101 -29.25 -8.75 -23.77
CA GLY A 101 -30.70 -8.53 -23.72
C GLY A 101 -31.25 -7.90 -25.00
N VAL A 102 -30.57 -6.88 -25.53
CA VAL A 102 -30.92 -6.24 -26.81
C VAL A 102 -30.79 -7.23 -27.96
N HIS A 103 -29.79 -8.11 -27.93
CA HIS A 103 -29.58 -9.10 -28.99
C HIS A 103 -30.74 -10.12 -29.07
N ILE A 104 -31.25 -10.55 -27.92
CA ILE A 104 -32.38 -11.49 -27.84
C ILE A 104 -33.68 -10.86 -28.36
N THR A 105 -33.93 -9.58 -28.08
CA THR A 105 -35.19 -8.92 -28.46
C THR A 105 -35.22 -8.40 -29.89
N SER A 106 -34.06 -8.10 -30.50
CA SER A 106 -34.04 -7.33 -31.74
C SER A 106 -34.18 -8.16 -33.01
N GLY A 107 -33.78 -9.44 -33.01
CA GLY A 107 -33.93 -10.34 -34.17
C GLY A 107 -33.36 -9.82 -35.50
N SER A 108 -32.61 -8.72 -35.49
CA SER A 108 -32.32 -7.87 -36.65
C SER A 108 -30.86 -8.03 -37.09
N GLY A 109 -30.64 -8.18 -38.39
CA GLY A 109 -29.32 -8.38 -39.01
C GLY A 109 -28.28 -7.27 -38.72
N PHE A 110 -27.01 -7.59 -38.99
CA PHE A 110 -25.78 -6.94 -38.50
C PHE A 110 -25.54 -5.45 -38.85
N GLY A 111 -26.32 -4.85 -39.77
CA GLY A 111 -26.05 -3.52 -40.36
C GLY A 111 -26.43 -2.32 -39.48
N PRO A 112 -27.71 -2.18 -39.05
CA PRO A 112 -28.14 -1.12 -38.13
C PRO A 112 -27.50 -1.24 -36.73
N LEU A 113 -27.11 -2.46 -36.37
CA LEU A 113 -26.39 -2.84 -35.15
C LEU A 113 -25.13 -2.02 -34.90
N LEU A 114 -24.29 -1.85 -35.93
CA LEU A 114 -23.01 -1.14 -35.78
C LEU A 114 -23.21 0.36 -35.53
N ARG A 115 -24.22 0.98 -36.14
CA ARG A 115 -24.43 2.43 -36.06
C ARG A 115 -25.06 2.85 -34.73
N ASP A 116 -26.08 2.13 -34.27
CA ASP A 116 -26.73 2.44 -32.99
C ASP A 116 -25.92 1.97 -31.78
N ALA A 117 -25.23 0.83 -31.88
CA ALA A 117 -24.28 0.43 -30.86
C ALA A 117 -23.12 1.43 -30.79
N ALA A 118 -22.56 1.88 -31.92
CA ALA A 118 -21.49 2.87 -31.89
C ALA A 118 -21.91 4.15 -31.15
N ASN A 119 -23.08 4.72 -31.49
CA ASN A 119 -23.52 5.98 -30.89
C ASN A 119 -23.88 5.85 -29.39
N ARG A 120 -24.58 4.77 -29.00
CA ARG A 120 -24.95 4.53 -27.59
C ARG A 120 -23.74 4.17 -26.72
N THR A 121 -22.80 3.40 -27.27
CA THR A 121 -21.56 3.05 -26.56
C THR A 121 -20.66 4.26 -26.38
N LEU A 122 -20.59 5.16 -27.37
CA LEU A 122 -19.83 6.41 -27.26
C LEU A 122 -20.37 7.33 -26.15
N ILE A 123 -21.70 7.49 -26.09
CA ILE A 123 -22.35 8.28 -25.04
C ILE A 123 -22.15 7.64 -23.67
N GLY A 124 -22.29 6.31 -23.55
CA GLY A 124 -22.04 5.58 -22.30
C GLY A 124 -20.60 5.70 -21.83
N LEU A 125 -19.64 5.65 -22.76
CA LEU A 125 -18.21 5.77 -22.46
C LEU A 125 -17.84 7.19 -22.02
N LEU A 126 -18.38 8.21 -22.68
CA LEU A 126 -18.19 9.61 -22.29
C LEU A 126 -18.81 9.92 -20.93
N LEU A 127 -20.02 9.43 -20.65
CA LEU A 127 -20.70 9.66 -19.38
C LEU A 127 -20.00 8.92 -18.23
N GLY A 128 -19.57 7.68 -18.47
CA GLY A 128 -18.77 6.91 -17.53
C GLY A 128 -17.42 7.57 -17.23
N PHE A 129 -16.71 8.00 -18.27
CA PHE A 129 -15.46 8.76 -18.12
C PHE A 129 -15.68 10.06 -17.33
N PHE A 130 -16.76 10.78 -17.61
CA PHE A 130 -17.12 12.01 -16.91
C PHE A 130 -17.47 11.77 -15.44
N CYS A 131 -18.27 10.73 -15.13
CA CYS A 131 -18.63 10.37 -13.75
C CYS A 131 -17.42 9.90 -12.93
N VAL A 132 -16.52 9.12 -13.53
CA VAL A 132 -15.27 8.68 -12.88
C VAL A 132 -14.36 9.87 -12.62
N THR A 133 -14.17 10.73 -13.62
CA THR A 133 -13.36 11.96 -13.49
C THR A 133 -13.95 12.91 -12.45
N ALA A 134 -15.27 13.09 -12.42
CA ALA A 134 -15.97 13.90 -11.42
C ALA A 134 -15.83 13.32 -10.01
N SER A 135 -15.93 11.99 -9.86
CA SER A 135 -15.75 11.32 -8.57
C SER A 135 -14.33 11.53 -8.03
N PHE A 136 -13.32 11.38 -8.90
CA PHE A 136 -11.92 11.63 -8.55
C PHE A 136 -11.69 13.11 -8.20
N MET A 137 -12.23 14.03 -8.99
CA MET A 137 -12.12 15.47 -8.77
C MET A 137 -12.79 15.92 -7.47
N ILE A 138 -13.95 15.36 -7.11
CA ILE A 138 -14.63 15.65 -5.84
C ILE A 138 -13.78 15.15 -4.65
N ILE A 139 -13.19 13.96 -4.76
CA ILE A 139 -12.33 13.40 -3.72
C ILE A 139 -11.04 14.24 -3.56
N GLU A 140 -10.41 14.63 -4.66
CA GLU A 140 -9.21 15.48 -4.65
C GLU A 140 -9.53 16.88 -4.08
N ARG A 141 -10.67 17.45 -4.45
CA ARG A 141 -11.11 18.77 -3.97
C ARG A 141 -11.57 18.77 -2.51
N CYS A 142 -12.03 17.63 -1.99
CA CYS A 142 -12.29 17.42 -0.57
C CYS A 142 -11.03 17.02 0.23
N GLY A 143 -10.00 16.48 -0.41
CA GLY A 143 -8.72 16.12 0.20
C GLY A 143 -7.69 17.26 0.30
N GLY A 144 -7.90 18.37 -0.43
CA GLY A 144 -6.97 19.50 -0.52
C GLY A 144 -7.08 20.56 0.59
N ARG A 145 -7.95 20.41 1.59
CA ARG A 145 -8.03 21.35 2.73
C ARG A 145 -7.41 20.71 3.95
N ARG A 146 -6.07 20.76 4.05
CA ARG A 146 -5.40 20.77 5.36
C ARG A 146 -5.51 22.18 5.92
N PRO A 147 -6.35 22.45 6.93
CA PRO A 147 -6.18 23.65 7.73
C PRO A 147 -4.99 23.46 8.67
N GLY A 148 -4.13 24.49 8.73
CA GLY A 148 -3.25 24.82 9.86
C GLY A 148 -2.24 23.77 10.29
#